data_AF-A0A1X0QMM7-F1
#
_entry.id   AF-A0A1X0QMM7-F1
#
_cell.length_a   1.000
_cell.length_b   1.000
_cell.length_c   1.000
_cell.angle_alpha   90.00
_cell.angle_beta   90.00
_cell.angle_gamma   90.00
#
_symmetry.space_group_name_H-M   'P 1'
#
loop_
_entity.id
_entity.type
_entity.pdbx_description
1 polymer ?
#
loop_
_entity_poly.entity_id
_entity_poly.type
_entity_poly.pdbx_seq_one_letter_code
_entity_poly.pdbx_strand_id
1 'polypeptide(L)'
;MDVVNRPLPHDFMETKTKKAPILWIARNCRATSGRENYISELMNHIQVDSYGECLNNKEFPKDKSREELMAEYKFYLAIENANCEDYVTEKLYDTFMMSAVPIVDGPSSYEGYLPTNRSVIYMDAYPDPKDLADYINYLDKNDTAYLEYLSFRRDALKIAANDRLEPAFISNWSDTIAHKKRSDYCSICRGVLPWWKNRHTAGSDVYKDESERFLVDDSCQPGGKWNYISLGRPYNPSWEPRPLDEFTRPHAMLDEPVREDEKMIELIGNDTHTMAITANIAFICILLSFIIVLSRVSRTTSKQNITPVHV
;
A
#
# COMPACT_ATOMS: atom_id res chain seq x y z
N MET A 1 16.62 -11.61 15.81
CA MET A 1 16.86 -10.69 16.95
C MET A 1 18.08 -9.79 16.79
N ASP A 2 19.12 -10.16 16.04
CA ASP A 2 20.36 -9.38 15.98
C ASP A 2 20.15 -7.92 15.52
N VAL A 3 19.40 -7.73 14.42
CA VAL A 3 19.09 -6.39 13.87
C VAL A 3 18.41 -5.46 14.88
N VAL A 4 17.52 -5.98 15.72
CA VAL A 4 16.76 -5.19 16.71
C VAL A 4 17.51 -4.98 18.02
N ASN A 5 18.61 -5.68 18.25
CA ASN A 5 19.43 -5.57 19.46
C ASN A 5 20.66 -4.67 19.25
N ARG A 6 20.82 -4.10 18.06
CA ARG A 6 21.89 -3.16 17.72
C ARG A 6 21.34 -1.73 17.77
N PRO A 7 21.79 -0.88 18.71
CA PRO A 7 21.45 0.53 18.72
C PRO A 7 21.89 1.24 17.43
N LEU A 8 21.22 2.35 17.12
CA LEU A 8 21.73 3.27 16.11
C LEU A 8 23.02 3.94 16.62
N PRO A 9 24.08 4.01 15.80
CA PRO A 9 25.25 4.84 16.08
C PRO A 9 24.86 6.30 16.34
N HIS A 10 25.62 7.04 17.14
CA HIS A 10 25.35 8.45 17.43
C HIS A 10 25.40 9.33 16.17
N ASP A 11 26.30 9.00 15.26
CA ASP A 11 26.53 9.63 13.96
C ASP A 11 25.71 8.97 12.83
N PHE A 12 24.72 8.14 13.16
CA PHE A 12 23.90 7.42 12.17
C PHE A 12 23.33 8.35 11.09
N MET A 13 22.83 9.53 11.46
CA MET A 13 22.28 10.47 10.49
C MET A 13 23.34 11.02 9.52
N GLU A 14 24.61 11.10 9.94
CA GLU A 14 25.71 11.52 9.07
C GLU A 14 26.02 10.50 7.98
N THR A 15 25.65 9.24 8.18
CA THR A 15 25.78 8.19 7.16
C THR A 15 24.81 8.40 5.99
N LYS A 16 23.73 9.17 6.19
CA LYS A 16 22.69 9.43 5.17
C LYS A 16 23.11 10.53 4.22
N THR A 17 24.10 10.21 3.38
CA THR A 17 24.81 11.18 2.53
C THR A 17 24.15 11.43 1.17
N LYS A 18 23.18 10.62 0.76
CA LYS A 18 22.54 10.72 -0.55
C LYS A 18 21.49 11.82 -0.57
N LYS A 19 21.50 12.60 -1.67
CA LYS A 19 20.52 13.67 -1.90
C LYS A 19 19.14 13.15 -2.30
N ALA A 20 19.09 12.03 -3.01
CA ALA A 20 17.84 11.36 -3.29
C ALA A 20 17.36 10.66 -2.01
N PRO A 21 16.11 10.87 -1.58
CA PRO A 21 15.60 10.24 -0.36
C PRO A 21 15.43 8.73 -0.51
N ILE A 22 15.05 8.25 -1.70
CA ILE A 22 14.65 6.87 -1.96
C ILE A 22 15.69 6.16 -2.84
N LEU A 23 16.12 4.98 -2.40
CA LEU A 23 16.90 4.02 -3.17
C LEU A 23 16.01 2.87 -3.67
N TRP A 24 16.21 2.45 -4.92
CA TRP A 24 15.71 1.18 -5.44
C TRP A 24 16.78 0.40 -6.18
N ILE A 25 17.00 -0.86 -5.79
CA ILE A 25 17.92 -1.76 -6.48
C ILE A 25 17.13 -2.98 -6.93
N ALA A 26 16.91 -3.11 -8.24
CA ALA A 26 16.12 -4.20 -8.80
C ALA A 26 16.68 -4.72 -10.12
N ARG A 27 16.59 -6.04 -10.30
CA ARG A 27 16.94 -6.72 -11.57
C ARG A 27 15.75 -7.39 -12.25
N ASN A 28 14.77 -7.85 -11.47
CA ASN A 28 13.55 -8.42 -12.05
C ASN A 28 12.56 -7.31 -12.41
N CYS A 29 12.49 -6.97 -13.70
CA CYS A 29 11.62 -5.90 -14.22
C CYS A 29 10.31 -6.44 -14.81
N ARG A 30 10.02 -7.71 -14.55
CA ARG A 30 8.81 -8.42 -14.98
C ARG A 30 8.03 -8.91 -13.76
N ALA A 31 8.06 -8.13 -12.68
CA ALA A 31 7.25 -8.42 -11.51
C ALA A 31 5.77 -8.41 -11.90
N THR A 32 5.04 -9.45 -11.50
CA THR A 32 3.64 -9.61 -11.90
C THR A 32 2.77 -8.51 -11.31
N SER A 33 3.16 -7.90 -10.19
CA SER A 33 2.45 -6.77 -9.57
C SER A 33 2.37 -5.51 -10.44
N GLY A 34 3.27 -5.35 -11.42
CA GLY A 34 3.39 -4.11 -12.20
C GLY A 34 3.98 -2.94 -11.41
N ARG A 35 4.70 -3.23 -10.32
CA ARG A 35 5.34 -2.23 -9.43
C ARG A 35 6.15 -1.17 -10.17
N GLU A 36 6.74 -1.52 -11.30
CA GLU A 36 7.54 -0.63 -12.15
C GLU A 36 6.70 0.57 -12.62
N ASN A 37 5.40 0.38 -12.87
CA ASN A 37 4.50 1.45 -13.27
C ASN A 37 4.33 2.47 -12.14
N TYR A 38 4.10 1.99 -10.92
CA TYR A 38 3.97 2.86 -9.75
C TYR A 38 5.27 3.61 -9.45
N ILE A 39 6.42 2.92 -9.49
CA ILE A 39 7.73 3.53 -9.23
C ILE A 39 8.09 4.55 -10.32
N SER A 40 7.80 4.25 -11.59
CA SER A 40 8.02 5.19 -12.68
C SER A 40 7.18 6.46 -12.52
N GLU A 41 5.95 6.35 -12.04
CA GLU A 41 5.13 7.52 -11.75
C GLU A 41 5.59 8.25 -10.49
N LEU A 42 6.00 7.53 -9.43
CA LEU A 42 6.59 8.11 -8.22
C LEU A 42 7.81 8.98 -8.54
N MET A 43 8.65 8.55 -9.49
CA MET A 43 9.82 9.30 -9.97
C MET A 43 9.49 10.67 -10.57
N ASN A 44 8.24 10.91 -10.98
CA ASN A 44 7.78 12.22 -11.45
C ASN A 44 7.53 13.20 -10.29
N HIS A 45 7.36 12.71 -9.06
CA HIS A 45 6.98 13.52 -7.89
C HIS A 45 8.09 13.61 -6.83
N ILE A 46 9.03 12.67 -6.81
CA ILE A 46 10.18 12.66 -5.89
C ILE A 46 11.40 11.98 -6.53
N GLN A 47 12.62 12.39 -6.14
CA GLN A 47 13.83 11.75 -6.65
C GLN A 47 13.96 10.33 -6.06
N VAL A 48 13.95 9.34 -6.96
CA VAL A 48 14.28 7.95 -6.67
C VAL A 48 15.54 7.59 -7.44
N ASP A 49 16.62 7.26 -6.73
CA ASP A 49 17.83 6.74 -7.36
C ASP A 49 17.64 5.23 -7.56
N SER A 50 17.63 4.81 -8.82
CA SER A 50 17.37 3.43 -9.24
C SER A 50 18.61 2.82 -9.90
N TYR A 51 19.04 1.69 -9.35
CA TYR A 51 20.17 0.91 -9.81
C TYR A 51 19.74 -0.51 -10.19
N GLY A 52 20.55 -1.17 -11.03
CA GLY A 52 20.27 -2.52 -11.50
C GLY A 52 19.76 -2.50 -12.94
N GLU A 53 18.79 -3.35 -13.27
CA GLU A 53 18.28 -3.47 -14.64
C GLU A 53 16.98 -2.68 -14.85
N CYS A 54 16.21 -2.44 -13.78
CA CYS A 54 14.89 -1.85 -13.86
C CYS A 54 14.94 -0.34 -13.63
N LEU A 55 14.34 0.44 -14.55
CA LEU A 55 14.35 1.91 -14.63
C LEU A 55 15.76 2.54 -14.73
N ASN A 56 16.72 2.08 -13.90
CA ASN A 56 18.17 2.22 -14.04
C ASN A 56 18.62 3.63 -14.44
N ASN A 57 18.27 4.61 -13.61
CA ASN A 57 18.63 6.01 -13.81
C ASN A 57 19.98 6.38 -13.18
N LYS A 58 20.66 5.44 -12.49
CA LYS A 58 21.99 5.60 -11.90
C LYS A 58 22.89 4.40 -12.21
N GLU A 59 24.16 4.68 -12.53
CA GLU A 59 25.20 3.65 -12.61
C GLU A 59 25.64 3.24 -11.21
N PHE A 60 25.75 1.93 -10.97
CA PHE A 60 26.18 1.39 -9.69
C PHE A 60 27.64 1.79 -9.38
N PRO A 61 27.96 2.35 -8.18
CA PRO A 61 29.32 2.74 -7.85
C PRO A 61 30.28 1.56 -7.82
N LYS A 62 31.47 1.70 -8.41
CA LYS A 62 32.46 0.61 -8.51
C LYS A 62 33.19 0.33 -7.19
N ASP A 63 33.16 1.28 -6.28
CA ASP A 63 33.89 1.31 -5.01
C ASP A 63 33.00 0.97 -3.79
N LYS A 64 31.75 0.57 -4.02
CA LYS A 64 30.80 0.25 -2.94
C LYS A 64 30.15 -1.10 -3.15
N SER A 65 29.91 -1.79 -2.05
CA SER A 65 28.93 -2.88 -1.97
C SER A 65 27.51 -2.34 -2.01
N ARG A 66 26.54 -3.24 -2.19
CA ARG A 66 25.11 -2.91 -2.13
C ARG A 66 24.73 -2.41 -0.75
N GLU A 67 25.25 -3.05 0.28
CA GLU A 67 25.00 -2.76 1.68
C GLU A 67 25.52 -1.37 2.05
N GLU A 68 26.77 -1.05 1.66
CA GLU A 68 27.33 0.30 1.84
C GLU A 68 26.51 1.36 1.12
N LEU A 69 26.08 1.09 -0.12
CA LEU A 69 25.21 2.01 -0.85
C LEU A 69 23.86 2.20 -0.15
N MET A 70 23.22 1.12 0.31
CA MET A 70 21.94 1.16 1.02
C MET A 70 22.02 1.97 2.31
N ALA A 71 23.12 1.85 3.05
CA ALA A 71 23.33 2.59 4.30
C ALA A 71 23.32 4.12 4.09
N GLU A 72 23.62 4.60 2.88
CA GLU A 72 23.66 6.03 2.55
C GLU A 72 22.31 6.69 2.30
N TYR A 73 21.23 5.91 2.21
CA TYR A 73 19.88 6.41 1.97
C TYR A 73 19.00 6.32 3.22
N LYS A 74 18.05 7.25 3.34
CA LYS A 74 17.02 7.21 4.38
C LYS A 74 15.98 6.13 4.09
N PHE A 75 15.54 6.01 2.83
CA PHE A 75 14.48 5.09 2.43
C PHE A 75 14.94 4.10 1.37
N TYR A 76 14.42 2.87 1.44
CA TYR A 76 14.66 1.83 0.44
C TYR A 76 13.34 1.21 -0.01
N LEU A 77 13.15 1.08 -1.32
CA LEU A 77 12.01 0.38 -1.91
C LEU A 77 12.20 -1.14 -1.76
N ALA A 78 11.76 -1.67 -0.62
CA ALA A 78 11.78 -3.09 -0.27
C ALA A 78 10.56 -3.83 -0.85
N ILE A 79 10.37 -3.69 -2.16
CA ILE A 79 9.18 -4.19 -2.87
C ILE A 79 9.43 -5.58 -3.41
N GLU A 80 8.49 -6.48 -3.16
CA GLU A 80 8.54 -7.85 -3.62
C GLU A 80 8.17 -7.99 -5.09
N ASN A 81 8.57 -9.12 -5.67
CA ASN A 81 8.25 -9.40 -7.08
C ASN A 81 6.78 -9.80 -7.29
N ALA A 82 6.08 -10.09 -6.19
CA ALA A 82 4.71 -10.57 -6.14
C ALA A 82 4.08 -10.28 -4.77
N ASN A 83 2.75 -10.22 -4.73
CA ASN A 83 1.97 -9.92 -3.52
C ASN A 83 1.36 -11.19 -2.91
N CYS A 84 2.19 -12.22 -2.69
CA CYS A 84 1.77 -13.48 -2.08
C CYS A 84 1.81 -13.37 -0.56
N GLU A 85 0.91 -14.10 0.12
CA GLU A 85 0.97 -14.30 1.57
C GLU A 85 2.35 -14.84 1.99
N ASP A 86 2.86 -14.33 3.13
CA ASP A 86 4.16 -14.66 3.72
C ASP A 86 5.41 -14.49 2.82
N TYR A 87 5.26 -13.95 1.60
CA TYR A 87 6.38 -13.68 0.70
C TYR A 87 7.13 -12.40 1.11
N VAL A 88 7.86 -12.49 2.22
CA VAL A 88 8.75 -11.45 2.75
C VAL A 88 10.20 -11.93 2.65
N THR A 89 11.03 -11.21 1.91
CA THR A 89 12.36 -11.69 1.50
C THR A 89 13.51 -10.88 2.11
N GLU A 90 14.72 -11.06 1.58
CA GLU A 90 15.92 -10.31 1.95
C GLU A 90 15.73 -8.80 1.87
N LYS A 91 14.85 -8.31 0.98
CA LYS A 91 14.66 -6.86 0.76
C LYS A 91 14.26 -6.13 2.03
N LEU A 92 13.34 -6.70 2.81
CA LEU A 92 12.94 -6.11 4.08
C LEU A 92 14.07 -6.20 5.11
N TYR A 93 14.67 -7.38 5.24
CA TYR A 93 15.70 -7.64 6.24
C TYR A 93 16.96 -6.81 6.03
N ASP A 94 17.46 -6.74 4.79
CA ASP A 94 18.63 -5.96 4.40
C ASP A 94 18.41 -4.47 4.66
N THR A 95 17.21 -3.97 4.40
CA THR A 95 16.84 -2.58 4.68
C THR A 95 16.94 -2.28 6.17
N PHE A 96 16.38 -3.14 7.01
CA PHE A 96 16.54 -3.01 8.46
C PHE A 96 17.99 -3.12 8.88
N MET A 97 18.77 -4.07 8.34
CA MET A 97 20.18 -4.23 8.66
C MET A 97 20.97 -2.95 8.38
N MET A 98 20.72 -2.30 7.25
CA MET A 98 21.38 -1.06 6.83
C MET A 98 20.78 0.21 7.46
N SER A 99 19.85 0.04 8.40
CA SER A 99 19.20 1.13 9.12
C SER A 99 18.62 2.18 8.16
N ALA A 100 18.00 1.70 7.08
CA ALA A 100 17.12 2.50 6.24
C ALA A 100 15.66 2.13 6.55
N VAL A 101 14.72 2.99 6.20
CA VAL A 101 13.30 2.77 6.38
C VAL A 101 12.74 2.10 5.12
N PRO A 102 12.16 0.89 5.22
CA PRO A 102 11.60 0.19 4.08
C PRO A 102 10.26 0.79 3.65
N ILE A 103 10.13 1.07 2.36
CA ILE A 103 8.86 1.27 1.67
C ILE A 103 8.50 -0.06 1.04
N VAL A 104 7.39 -0.67 1.46
CA VAL A 104 7.05 -2.07 1.18
C VAL A 104 5.83 -2.21 0.27
N ASP A 105 5.89 -3.21 -0.59
CA ASP A 105 4.75 -3.79 -1.30
C ASP A 105 5.00 -5.30 -1.46
N GLY A 106 4.02 -6.13 -1.09
CA GLY A 106 4.17 -7.57 -0.98
C GLY A 106 2.92 -8.21 -0.35
N PRO A 107 3.04 -9.10 0.65
CA PRO A 107 1.87 -9.72 1.29
C PRO A 107 0.89 -8.69 1.88
N SER A 108 -0.36 -9.12 2.05
CA SER A 108 -1.39 -8.34 2.74
C SER A 108 -1.05 -8.10 4.22
N SER A 109 -0.29 -9.01 4.84
CA SER A 109 0.20 -8.89 6.21
C SER A 109 1.70 -9.10 6.30
N TYR A 110 2.37 -8.27 7.09
CA TYR A 110 3.78 -8.42 7.48
C TYR A 110 3.91 -8.82 8.96
N GLU A 111 2.82 -9.30 9.58
CA GLU A 111 2.81 -9.72 10.98
C GLU A 111 3.92 -10.75 11.26
N GLY A 112 4.67 -10.53 12.34
CA GLY A 112 5.79 -11.40 12.69
C GLY A 112 7.09 -11.13 11.92
N TYR A 113 7.09 -10.27 10.91
CA TYR A 113 8.29 -9.80 10.21
C TYR A 113 8.73 -8.40 10.65
N LEU A 114 7.81 -7.60 11.17
CA LEU A 114 8.07 -6.21 11.56
C LEU A 114 8.50 -6.09 13.03
N PRO A 115 9.64 -5.45 13.34
CA PRO A 115 10.03 -5.15 14.71
C PRO A 115 8.97 -4.36 15.49
N THR A 116 8.36 -3.36 14.84
CA THR A 116 7.23 -2.55 15.33
C THR A 116 6.25 -2.34 14.19
N ASN A 117 4.97 -2.11 14.48
CA ASN A 117 3.98 -1.82 13.43
C ASN A 117 4.34 -0.60 12.56
N ARG A 118 5.14 0.33 13.11
CA ARG A 118 5.63 1.54 12.45
C ARG A 118 7.00 1.38 11.79
N SER A 119 7.56 0.20 11.73
CA SER A 119 8.91 0.01 11.17
C SER A 119 8.96 0.07 9.64
N VAL A 120 7.82 0.16 8.95
CA VAL A 120 7.72 0.18 7.49
C VAL A 120 6.71 1.22 7.00
N ILE A 121 6.89 1.68 5.77
CA ILE A 121 5.91 2.51 5.04
C ILE A 121 5.24 1.62 4.00
N TYR A 122 3.92 1.49 4.06
CA TYR A 122 3.17 0.67 3.12
C TYR A 122 2.87 1.45 1.84
N MET A 123 3.32 0.96 0.68
CA MET A 123 3.04 1.58 -0.61
C MET A 123 1.55 1.54 -0.95
N ASP A 124 0.84 0.48 -0.56
CA ASP A 124 -0.60 0.31 -0.79
C ASP A 124 -1.50 1.15 0.13
N ALA A 125 -0.91 1.97 1.00
CA ALA A 125 -1.63 3.04 1.68
C ALA A 125 -1.75 4.31 0.80
N TYR A 126 -1.01 4.38 -0.31
CA TYR A 126 -0.94 5.57 -1.19
C TYR A 126 -1.26 5.20 -2.65
N PRO A 127 -2.55 5.11 -3.04
CA PRO A 127 -2.91 4.83 -4.43
C PRO A 127 -2.41 5.88 -5.43
N ASP A 128 -2.30 7.15 -5.03
CA ASP A 128 -1.60 8.17 -5.82
C ASP A 128 -0.11 8.21 -5.42
N PRO A 129 0.84 7.94 -6.33
CA PRO A 129 2.26 8.05 -6.05
C PRO A 129 2.70 9.42 -5.54
N LYS A 130 1.97 10.49 -5.87
CA LYS A 130 2.24 11.83 -5.33
C LYS A 130 2.02 11.90 -3.82
N ASP A 131 1.03 11.21 -3.28
CA ASP A 131 0.75 11.24 -1.84
C ASP A 131 1.87 10.54 -1.06
N LEU A 132 2.41 9.45 -1.61
CA LEU A 132 3.61 8.80 -1.06
C LEU A 132 4.83 9.74 -1.15
N ALA A 133 5.04 10.40 -2.30
CA ALA A 133 6.12 11.37 -2.47
C ALA A 133 6.05 12.51 -1.45
N ASP A 134 4.86 13.08 -1.23
CA ASP A 134 4.64 14.15 -0.25
C ASP A 134 4.96 13.67 1.18
N TYR A 135 4.55 12.44 1.53
CA TYR A 135 4.86 11.87 2.84
C TYR A 135 6.35 11.59 3.04
N ILE A 136 7.03 11.02 2.04
CA ILE A 136 8.48 10.80 2.10
C ILE A 136 9.23 12.13 2.20
N ASN A 137 8.81 13.16 1.48
CA ASN A 137 9.40 14.51 1.59
C ASN A 137 9.24 15.11 2.99
N TYR A 138 8.11 14.86 3.65
CA TYR A 138 7.91 15.25 5.05
C TYR A 138 8.90 14.55 5.98
N LEU A 139 9.04 13.23 5.88
CA LEU A 139 9.98 12.45 6.71
C LEU A 139 11.45 12.79 6.40
N ASP A 140 11.77 13.06 5.14
CA ASP A 140 13.12 13.43 4.73
C ASP A 140 13.58 14.73 5.38
N LYS A 141 12.66 15.69 5.55
CA LYS A 141 12.90 17.00 6.19
C LYS A 141 12.70 17.00 7.71
N ASN A 142 12.21 15.92 8.29
CA ASN A 142 11.91 15.81 9.72
C ASN A 142 12.55 14.56 10.33
N ASP A 143 13.77 14.72 10.84
CA ASP A 143 14.54 13.63 11.42
C ASP A 143 13.86 12.99 12.63
N THR A 144 13.12 13.77 13.44
CA THR A 144 12.35 13.22 14.56
C THR A 144 11.27 12.26 14.06
N ALA A 145 10.49 12.66 13.05
CA ALA A 145 9.46 11.79 12.48
C ALA A 145 10.06 10.56 11.76
N TYR A 146 11.16 10.75 11.02
CA TYR A 146 11.90 9.66 10.38
C TYR A 146 12.42 8.63 11.39
N LEU A 147 13.02 9.08 12.50
CA LEU A 147 13.62 8.19 13.50
C LEU A 147 12.57 7.34 14.25
N GLU A 148 11.29 7.71 14.24
CA GLU A 148 10.24 6.87 14.81
C GLU A 148 10.05 5.54 14.05
N TYR A 149 10.36 5.51 12.75
CA TYR A 149 10.40 4.24 11.97
C TYR A 149 11.54 3.31 12.40
N LEU A 150 12.56 3.86 13.07
CA LEU A 150 13.71 3.11 13.60
C LEU A 150 13.68 3.01 15.13
N SER A 151 12.56 3.35 15.77
CA SER A 151 12.36 3.33 17.23
C SER A 151 12.67 1.98 17.87
N PHE A 152 12.52 0.88 17.12
CA PHE A 152 12.88 -0.47 17.57
C PHE A 152 14.36 -0.62 17.93
N ARG A 153 15.24 0.30 17.49
CA ARG A 153 16.67 0.33 17.84
C ARG A 153 16.98 1.31 18.99
N ARG A 154 16.04 2.21 19.32
CA ARG A 154 16.20 3.17 20.42
C ARG A 154 16.28 2.42 21.75
N ASP A 155 17.29 2.76 22.55
CA ASP A 155 17.53 2.15 23.86
C ASP A 155 17.58 0.61 23.85
N ALA A 156 17.96 -0.02 22.73
CA ALA A 156 17.93 -1.46 22.55
C ALA A 156 18.81 -2.26 23.55
N LEU A 157 19.79 -1.60 24.17
CA LEU A 157 20.63 -2.17 25.24
C LEU A 157 20.07 -1.93 26.65
N LYS A 158 19.08 -1.06 26.81
CA LYS A 158 18.50 -0.67 28.11
C LYS A 158 17.09 -1.24 28.32
N ILE A 159 16.29 -1.33 27.25
CA ILE A 159 14.91 -1.79 27.28
C ILE A 159 14.83 -3.21 26.69
N ALA A 160 14.18 -4.12 27.41
CA ALA A 160 14.03 -5.50 26.97
C ALA A 160 13.21 -5.57 25.67
N ALA A 161 13.50 -6.57 24.82
CA ALA A 161 12.80 -6.77 23.56
C ALA A 161 11.28 -6.84 23.72
N ASN A 162 10.79 -7.51 24.78
CA ASN A 162 9.36 -7.67 25.08
C ASN A 162 8.64 -6.35 25.36
N ASP A 163 9.36 -5.31 25.77
CA ASP A 163 8.77 -4.01 26.13
C ASP A 163 8.82 -3.01 24.96
N ARG A 164 9.42 -3.38 23.83
CA ARG A 164 9.66 -2.46 22.70
C ARG A 164 9.37 -3.03 21.31
N LEU A 165 9.15 -4.33 21.17
CA LEU A 165 8.92 -5.00 19.88
C LEU A 165 7.56 -5.70 19.85
N GLU A 166 7.05 -5.93 18.64
CA GLU A 166 5.80 -6.67 18.46
C GLU A 166 5.91 -8.11 19.01
N PRO A 167 4.91 -8.60 19.76
CA PRO A 167 4.89 -9.98 20.26
C PRO A 167 5.02 -11.02 19.15
N ALA A 168 4.37 -10.78 18.01
CA ALA A 168 4.46 -11.68 16.85
C ALA A 168 5.90 -11.76 16.29
N PHE A 169 6.61 -10.63 16.27
CA PHE A 169 8.02 -10.59 15.85
C PHE A 169 8.91 -11.35 16.84
N ILE A 170 8.76 -11.08 18.14
CA ILE A 170 9.52 -11.80 19.16
C ILE A 170 9.27 -13.31 19.04
N SER A 171 8.01 -13.73 18.99
CA SER A 171 7.64 -15.14 18.83
C SER A 171 8.29 -15.78 17.59
N ASN A 172 8.36 -15.04 16.47
CA ASN A 172 8.92 -15.56 15.24
C ASN A 172 10.46 -15.63 15.22
N TRP A 173 11.15 -14.76 15.98
CA TRP A 173 12.60 -14.57 15.85
C TRP A 173 13.42 -14.87 17.11
N SER A 174 12.81 -14.98 18.29
CA SER A 174 13.50 -15.35 19.54
C SER A 174 13.30 -16.81 19.94
N ASP A 175 12.18 -17.41 19.56
CA ASP A 175 11.95 -18.84 19.79
C ASP A 175 12.48 -19.64 18.61
N THR A 176 13.61 -20.32 18.83
CA THR A 176 14.22 -21.16 17.78
C THR A 176 13.31 -22.30 17.32
N ILE A 177 12.37 -22.79 18.13
CA ILE A 177 11.42 -23.85 17.77
C ILE A 177 10.30 -23.27 16.90
N ALA A 178 9.70 -22.16 17.32
CA ALA A 178 8.68 -21.47 16.53
C ALA A 178 9.23 -20.94 15.20
N HIS A 179 10.42 -20.33 15.23
CA HIS A 179 11.17 -19.92 14.05
C HIS A 179 11.41 -21.10 13.10
N LYS A 180 11.87 -22.23 13.63
CA LYS A 180 12.07 -23.47 12.86
C LYS A 180 10.78 -24.09 12.32
N LYS A 181 9.62 -23.73 12.86
CA LYS A 181 8.30 -24.21 12.39
C LYS A 181 7.73 -23.29 11.30
N ARG A 182 7.97 -21.98 11.41
CA ARG A 182 7.51 -20.93 10.47
C ARG A 182 8.47 -20.67 9.31
N SER A 183 9.78 -20.88 9.50
CA SER A 183 10.77 -20.74 8.44
C SER A 183 10.68 -21.93 7.48
N ASP A 184 10.10 -21.66 6.33
CA ASP A 184 9.97 -22.60 5.24
C ASP A 184 11.31 -23.12 4.73
N TYR A 185 12.39 -22.33 4.80
CA TYR A 185 13.73 -22.82 4.45
C TYR A 185 14.19 -23.98 5.36
N CYS A 186 13.80 -23.97 6.63
CA CYS A 186 14.06 -25.10 7.55
C CYS A 186 13.14 -26.28 7.27
N SER A 187 11.89 -26.04 6.88
CA SER A 187 10.93 -27.08 6.50
C SER A 187 11.30 -27.73 5.15
N ILE A 188 11.74 -26.94 4.16
CA ILE A 188 12.39 -27.34 2.91
C ILE A 188 13.65 -28.13 3.24
N CYS A 189 14.56 -27.68 4.11
CA CYS A 189 15.72 -28.49 4.47
C CYS A 189 15.32 -29.85 5.08
N ARG A 190 14.19 -29.95 5.78
CA ARG A 190 13.69 -31.23 6.32
C ARG A 190 12.96 -32.10 5.28
N GLY A 191 12.23 -31.50 4.33
CA GLY A 191 11.46 -32.21 3.30
C GLY A 191 12.19 -32.42 1.97
N VAL A 192 12.90 -31.39 1.51
CA VAL A 192 13.62 -31.32 0.23
C VAL A 192 15.01 -31.98 0.27
N LEU A 193 15.75 -32.01 1.38
CA LEU A 193 17.03 -32.75 1.42
C LEU A 193 16.84 -34.28 1.20
N PRO A 194 15.86 -34.94 1.85
CA PRO A 194 15.49 -36.31 1.51
C PRO A 194 14.95 -36.44 0.06
N TRP A 195 14.17 -35.47 -0.43
CA TRP A 195 13.66 -35.44 -1.82
C TRP A 195 14.77 -35.32 -2.87
N TRP A 196 15.82 -34.50 -2.64
CA TRP A 196 16.95 -34.33 -3.56
C TRP A 196 17.69 -35.65 -3.75
N LYS A 197 17.81 -36.42 -2.66
CA LYS A 197 18.33 -37.78 -2.68
C LYS A 197 17.42 -38.73 -3.46
N ASN A 198 16.09 -38.58 -3.36
CA ASN A 198 15.10 -39.40 -4.06
C ASN A 198 14.88 -39.06 -5.55
N ARG A 199 15.10 -37.81 -5.97
CA ARG A 199 15.05 -37.37 -7.38
C ARG A 199 16.09 -38.07 -8.25
N HIS A 200 17.18 -38.55 -7.65
CA HIS A 200 18.22 -39.31 -8.32
C HIS A 200 18.00 -40.84 -8.23
N THR A 201 16.89 -41.28 -7.66
CA THR A 201 16.47 -42.68 -7.59
C THR A 201 15.16 -42.87 -8.35
N ALA A 202 15.19 -43.68 -9.42
CA ALA A 202 13.99 -43.96 -10.21
C ALA A 202 12.92 -44.69 -9.37
N GLY A 203 11.67 -44.21 -9.42
CA GLY A 203 10.50 -44.86 -8.81
C GLY A 203 10.01 -44.30 -7.46
N SER A 204 10.39 -43.08 -7.06
CA SER A 204 9.87 -42.46 -5.84
C SER A 204 8.60 -41.62 -6.09
N ASP A 205 7.64 -41.69 -5.16
CA ASP A 205 6.43 -40.87 -5.18
C ASP A 205 6.76 -39.39 -4.97
N VAL A 206 6.03 -38.51 -5.67
CA VAL A 206 6.12 -37.05 -5.51
C VAL A 206 5.68 -36.68 -4.10
N TYR A 207 6.54 -35.97 -3.36
CA TYR A 207 6.18 -35.41 -2.05
C TYR A 207 4.96 -34.50 -2.19
N LYS A 208 3.91 -34.79 -1.43
CA LYS A 208 2.76 -33.92 -1.25
C LYS A 208 2.97 -33.17 0.06
N ASP A 209 2.98 -31.84 0.00
CA ASP A 209 3.00 -31.03 1.21
C ASP A 209 1.67 -31.19 1.96
N GLU A 210 1.65 -32.07 2.95
CA GLU A 210 0.48 -32.29 3.82
C GLU A 210 0.18 -31.08 4.72
N SER A 211 1.09 -30.10 4.79
CA SER A 211 0.89 -28.89 5.60
C SER A 211 0.20 -27.76 4.84
N GLU A 212 0.01 -27.89 3.53
CA GLU A 212 -0.57 -26.88 2.63
C GLU A 212 0.10 -25.49 2.74
N ARG A 213 1.33 -25.44 3.26
CA ARG A 213 2.08 -24.19 3.47
C ARG A 213 2.92 -23.81 2.27
N PHE A 214 3.31 -24.78 1.45
CA PHE A 214 4.06 -24.53 0.23
C PHE A 214 3.12 -24.34 -0.96
N LEU A 215 2.89 -23.09 -1.33
CA LEU A 215 2.41 -22.76 -2.66
C LEU A 215 3.55 -23.01 -3.66
N VAL A 216 3.38 -24.03 -4.50
CA VAL A 216 4.36 -24.44 -5.54
C VAL A 216 4.02 -23.88 -6.91
N ASP A 217 2.98 -23.06 -7.02
CA ASP A 217 2.52 -22.42 -8.24
C ASP A 217 2.34 -20.90 -8.05
N ASP A 218 1.98 -20.22 -9.13
CA ASP A 218 1.80 -18.78 -9.27
C ASP A 218 0.39 -18.30 -8.87
N SER A 219 -0.45 -19.16 -8.27
CA SER A 219 -1.85 -18.84 -7.93
C SER A 219 -2.01 -17.69 -6.93
N CYS A 220 -1.01 -17.40 -6.10
CA CYS A 220 -1.03 -16.27 -5.16
C CYS A 220 -0.71 -14.91 -5.79
N GLN A 221 -0.49 -14.85 -7.12
CA GLN A 221 -0.05 -13.64 -7.82
C GLN A 221 -1.12 -13.10 -8.77
N PRO A 222 -2.18 -12.44 -8.28
CA PRO A 222 -3.03 -11.66 -9.18
C PRO A 222 -2.17 -10.55 -9.80
N GLY A 223 -1.81 -10.72 -11.07
CA GLY A 223 -0.97 -9.77 -11.77
C GLY A 223 -1.64 -8.41 -11.92
N GLY A 224 -0.84 -7.36 -11.99
CA GLY A 224 -1.27 -6.02 -12.34
C GLY A 224 -1.86 -5.18 -11.21
N LYS A 225 -1.54 -5.48 -9.94
CA LYS A 225 -1.90 -4.65 -8.76
C LYS A 225 -1.72 -3.15 -9.04
N TRP A 226 -0.64 -2.77 -9.71
CA TRP A 226 -0.27 -1.37 -9.99
C TRP A 226 -0.49 -0.94 -11.45
N ASN A 227 -1.10 -1.77 -12.28
CA ASN A 227 -1.31 -1.43 -13.70
C ASN A 227 -2.29 -0.27 -13.90
N TYR A 228 -3.16 0.02 -12.93
CA TYR A 228 -4.08 1.17 -13.00
C TYR A 228 -3.34 2.51 -13.14
N ILE A 229 -2.05 2.58 -12.75
CA ILE A 229 -1.22 3.78 -12.94
C ILE A 229 -1.16 4.19 -14.41
N SER A 230 -1.14 3.22 -15.33
CA SER A 230 -1.14 3.48 -16.77
C SER A 230 -2.44 4.13 -17.30
N LEU A 231 -3.53 4.06 -16.53
CA LEU A 231 -4.81 4.68 -16.88
C LEU A 231 -4.83 6.19 -16.59
N GLY A 232 -3.84 6.69 -15.83
CA GLY A 232 -3.75 8.09 -15.43
C GLY A 232 -4.74 8.47 -14.32
N ARG A 233 -4.79 9.77 -14.02
CA ARG A 233 -5.63 10.32 -12.95
C ARG A 233 -7.10 10.46 -13.39
N PRO A 234 -8.08 10.25 -12.49
CA PRO A 234 -7.91 9.83 -11.11
C PRO A 234 -7.50 8.35 -11.00
N TYR A 235 -6.50 8.08 -10.17
CA TYR A 235 -6.02 6.72 -9.92
C TYR A 235 -7.06 5.92 -9.13
N ASN A 236 -7.57 4.85 -9.73
CA ASN A 236 -8.64 4.04 -9.15
C ASN A 236 -8.22 2.56 -9.10
N PRO A 237 -7.57 2.10 -8.02
CA PRO A 237 -7.21 0.70 -7.86
C PRO A 237 -8.47 -0.18 -7.71
N SER A 238 -8.39 -1.43 -8.17
CA SER A 238 -9.45 -2.43 -7.97
C SER A 238 -9.41 -3.10 -6.58
N TRP A 239 -8.50 -2.66 -5.71
CA TRP A 239 -8.28 -3.18 -4.36
C TRP A 239 -8.48 -2.06 -3.35
N GLU A 240 -8.87 -2.44 -2.13
CA GLU A 240 -9.04 -1.48 -1.04
C GLU A 240 -7.67 -1.05 -0.51
N PRO A 241 -7.35 0.26 -0.51
CA PRO A 241 -6.10 0.74 0.02
C PRO A 241 -5.97 0.51 1.52
N ARG A 242 -4.74 0.27 1.96
CA ARG A 242 -4.45 0.20 3.39
C ARG A 242 -4.76 1.56 4.01
N PRO A 243 -5.40 1.62 5.20
CA PRO A 243 -5.54 2.87 5.92
C PRO A 243 -4.17 3.50 6.17
N LEU A 244 -4.07 4.81 5.96
CA LEU A 244 -2.90 5.57 6.40
C LEU A 244 -2.73 5.39 7.92
N ASP A 245 -1.49 5.26 8.38
CA ASP A 245 -1.23 5.19 9.81
C ASP A 245 -1.61 6.52 10.49
N GLU A 246 -1.91 6.47 11.79
CA GLU A 246 -2.38 7.63 12.56
C GLU A 246 -1.40 8.81 12.55
N PHE A 247 -0.16 8.58 12.13
CA PHE A 247 0.91 9.55 12.11
C PHE A 247 1.27 10.06 10.72
N THR A 248 0.74 9.44 9.67
CA THR A 248 0.85 9.89 8.29
C THR A 248 0.15 11.24 8.10
N ARG A 249 -0.73 11.60 9.03
CA ARG A 249 -1.36 12.92 9.12
C ARG A 249 -0.60 13.77 10.13
N PRO A 250 0.10 14.84 9.72
CA PRO A 250 0.45 15.89 10.65
C PRO A 250 -0.86 16.40 11.26
N HIS A 251 -0.95 16.57 12.59
CA HIS A 251 -2.06 17.32 13.19
C HIS A 251 -2.25 18.70 12.52
N ALA A 252 -1.18 19.26 11.94
CA ALA A 252 -1.23 20.49 11.14
C ALA A 252 -2.07 20.41 9.85
N MET A 253 -2.31 19.23 9.27
CA MET A 253 -3.21 19.06 8.11
C MET A 253 -4.69 18.93 8.50
N LEU A 254 -5.01 18.86 9.79
CA LEU A 254 -6.40 19.01 10.27
C LEU A 254 -6.79 20.49 10.40
N ASP A 255 -5.81 21.40 10.45
CA ASP A 255 -5.99 22.84 10.66
C ASP A 255 -5.85 23.67 9.37
N GLU A 256 -5.50 23.08 8.22
CA GLU A 256 -5.48 23.80 6.95
C GLU A 256 -6.92 24.01 6.42
N PRO A 257 -7.30 25.26 6.08
CA PRO A 257 -8.62 25.54 5.53
C PRO A 257 -8.76 24.86 4.17
N VAL A 258 -9.85 24.10 4.01
CA VAL A 258 -10.31 23.47 2.77
C VAL A 258 -10.05 24.37 1.57
N ARG A 259 -9.30 23.83 0.61
CA ARG A 259 -8.82 24.47 -0.61
C ARG A 259 -10.04 24.92 -1.45
N GLU A 260 -10.00 26.11 -2.07
CA GLU A 260 -11.17 26.74 -2.73
C GLU A 260 -11.79 25.88 -3.85
N ASP A 261 -11.01 24.98 -4.44
CA ASP A 261 -11.43 23.99 -5.42
C ASP A 261 -12.34 22.90 -4.81
N GLU A 262 -12.10 22.46 -3.57
CA GLU A 262 -12.98 21.53 -2.85
C GLU A 262 -14.31 22.19 -2.43
N LYS A 263 -14.28 23.48 -2.05
CA LYS A 263 -15.52 24.27 -1.84
C LYS A 263 -16.33 24.42 -3.13
N MET A 264 -15.67 24.55 -4.27
CA MET A 264 -16.34 24.58 -5.57
C MET A 264 -17.04 23.25 -5.88
N ILE A 265 -16.41 22.12 -5.56
CA ILE A 265 -17.03 20.79 -5.73
C ILE A 265 -18.27 20.63 -4.83
N GLU A 266 -18.22 21.12 -3.59
CA GLU A 266 -19.36 21.08 -2.66
C GLU A 266 -20.49 22.03 -3.08
N LEU A 267 -20.17 23.23 -3.61
CA LEU A 267 -21.15 24.14 -4.20
C LEU A 267 -21.83 23.54 -5.44
N ILE A 268 -21.07 22.93 -6.35
CA ILE A 268 -21.61 22.27 -7.55
C ILE A 268 -22.50 21.07 -7.16
N GLY A 269 -22.12 20.32 -6.12
CA GLY A 269 -22.93 19.23 -5.56
C GLY A 269 -24.28 19.71 -5.01
N ASN A 270 -24.30 20.86 -4.32
CA ASN A 270 -25.55 21.44 -3.80
C ASN A 270 -26.42 22.08 -4.88
N ASP A 271 -25.82 22.69 -5.91
CA ASP A 271 -26.57 23.26 -7.03
C ASP A 271 -27.25 22.15 -7.87
N THR A 272 -26.57 21.04 -8.11
CA THR A 272 -27.19 19.91 -8.83
C THR A 272 -28.36 19.28 -8.06
N HIS A 273 -28.27 19.21 -6.73
CA HIS A 273 -29.37 18.74 -5.89
C HIS A 273 -30.55 19.74 -5.89
N THR A 274 -30.26 21.04 -5.88
CA THR A 274 -31.28 22.11 -5.93
C THR A 274 -31.97 22.18 -7.30
N MET A 275 -31.22 21.96 -8.39
CA MET A 275 -31.77 21.81 -9.75
C MET A 275 -32.67 20.58 -9.87
N ALA A 276 -32.30 19.45 -9.27
CA ALA A 276 -33.14 18.25 -9.26
C ALA A 276 -34.46 18.45 -8.49
N ILE A 277 -34.41 19.14 -7.34
CA ILE A 277 -35.61 19.45 -6.55
C ILE A 277 -36.54 20.40 -7.33
N THR A 278 -36.00 21.46 -7.92
CA THR A 278 -36.80 22.43 -8.70
C THR A 278 -37.43 21.81 -9.93
N ALA A 279 -36.71 20.92 -10.64
CA ALA A 279 -37.26 20.16 -11.76
C ALA A 279 -38.42 19.24 -11.34
N ASN A 280 -38.29 18.55 -10.20
CA ASN A 280 -39.35 17.68 -9.68
C ASN A 280 -40.59 18.47 -9.25
N ILE A 281 -40.42 19.63 -8.61
CA ILE A 281 -41.55 20.51 -8.25
C ILE A 281 -42.26 21.02 -9.51
N ALA A 282 -41.51 21.47 -10.52
CA ALA A 282 -42.08 21.91 -11.79
C ALA A 282 -42.90 20.79 -12.47
N PHE A 283 -42.39 19.57 -12.47
CA PHE A 283 -43.08 18.41 -13.02
C PHE A 283 -44.40 18.09 -12.28
N ILE A 284 -44.39 18.16 -10.94
CA ILE A 284 -45.60 17.98 -10.13
C ILE A 284 -46.64 19.07 -10.42
N CYS A 285 -46.21 20.33 -10.54
CA CYS A 285 -47.10 21.44 -10.89
C CYS A 285 -47.74 21.27 -12.28
N ILE A 286 -46.97 20.77 -13.26
CA ILE A 286 -47.49 20.45 -14.60
C ILE A 286 -48.51 19.31 -14.52
N LEU A 287 -48.23 18.25 -13.77
CA LEU A 287 -49.18 17.14 -13.56
C LEU A 287 -50.47 17.61 -12.89
N LEU A 288 -50.38 18.42 -11.83
CA LEU A 288 -51.55 18.95 -11.13
C LEU A 288 -52.39 19.85 -12.03
N SER A 289 -51.76 20.72 -12.82
CA SER A 289 -52.48 21.55 -13.78
C SER A 289 -53.15 20.71 -14.88
N PHE A 290 -52.51 19.64 -15.34
CA PHE A 290 -53.12 18.68 -16.27
C PHE A 290 -54.33 17.96 -15.67
N ILE A 291 -54.25 17.52 -14.41
CA ILE A 291 -55.38 16.90 -13.68
C ILE A 291 -56.54 17.89 -13.49
N ILE A 292 -56.24 19.16 -13.20
CA ILE A 292 -57.27 20.21 -13.09
C ILE A 292 -57.95 20.45 -14.43
N VAL A 293 -57.20 20.45 -15.54
CA VAL A 293 -57.77 20.58 -16.89
C VAL A 293 -58.64 19.37 -17.21
N LEU A 294 -58.16 18.15 -16.98
CA LEU A 294 -58.92 16.92 -17.23
C LEU A 294 -60.20 16.83 -16.39
N SER A 295 -60.16 17.25 -15.12
CA SER A 295 -61.34 17.28 -14.25
C SER A 295 -62.35 18.37 -14.66
N ARG A 296 -61.91 19.51 -15.21
CA ARG A 296 -62.80 20.52 -15.81
C ARG A 296 -63.46 20.03 -17.11
N VAL A 297 -62.73 19.29 -17.95
CA VAL A 297 -63.27 18.66 -19.17
C VAL A 297 -64.30 17.58 -18.81
N SER A 298 -64.05 16.77 -17.78
CA SER A 298 -65.01 15.76 -17.30
C SER A 298 -66.29 16.37 -16.69
N ARG A 299 -66.19 17.52 -16.02
CA ARG A 299 -67.37 18.25 -15.51
C ARG A 299 -68.20 18.91 -16.62
N THR A 300 -67.60 19.26 -17.75
CA THR A 300 -68.32 19.86 -18.89
C THR A 300 -69.04 18.79 -19.72
N THR A 301 -68.48 17.58 -19.84
CA THR A 301 -69.19 16.45 -20.46
C THR A 301 -70.35 15.91 -19.61
N SER A 302 -70.24 15.95 -18.27
CA SER A 302 -71.36 15.59 -17.37
C SER A 302 -72.56 16.56 -17.45
N LYS A 303 -72.35 17.83 -17.84
CA LYS A 303 -73.43 18.84 -17.96
C LYS A 303 -74.18 18.81 -19.31
N GLN A 304 -73.78 17.97 -20.27
CA GLN A 304 -74.48 17.80 -21.55
C GLN A 304 -75.56 16.70 -21.58
N ASN A 305 -75.81 15.99 -20.46
CA ASN A 305 -76.86 14.97 -20.35
C ASN A 305 -78.05 15.39 -19.47
N ILE A 306 -78.57 16.61 -19.65
CA ILE A 306 -79.89 17.00 -19.13
C ILE A 306 -80.64 17.77 -20.22
N THR A 307 -81.26 17.04 -21.15
CA THR A 307 -82.37 17.53 -21.97
C THR A 307 -83.69 17.30 -21.22
N PRO A 308 -84.52 18.33 -20.99
CA PRO A 308 -85.88 18.13 -20.46
C PRO A 308 -86.80 17.68 -21.60
N VAL A 309 -87.50 16.56 -21.37
CA VAL A 309 -88.68 16.16 -22.14
C VAL A 309 -89.87 16.93 -21.56
N HIS A 310 -90.49 17.78 -22.37
CA HIS A 310 -91.82 18.33 -22.11
C HIS A 310 -92.80 17.77 -23.15
N VAL A 311 -93.83 17.09 -22.63
CA VAL A 311 -95.22 17.12 -23.12
C VAL A 311 -95.95 18.14 -22.25
#